data_AF-A0A978SSP7-F1
#
_entry.id   AF-A0A978SSP7-F1
#
_cell.length_a   1.000
_cell.length_b   1.000
_cell.length_c   1.000
_cell.angle_alpha   90.00
_cell.angle_beta   90.00
_cell.angle_gamma   90.00
#
_symmetry.space_group_name_H-M   'P 1'
#
loop_
_entity.id
_entity.type
_entity.pdbx_description
1 polymer ?
#
loop_
_entity_poly.entity_id
_entity_poly.type
_entity_poly.pdbx_seq_one_letter_code
_entity_poly.pdbx_strand_id
1 'polypeptide(L)'
;MAKRIIYNENARRALERGMDILAESVAVTLGPKGRNVVLEKKFGAPQIVNDGVTIAKEIELEDHVENTGVSLIRQAASKTNDTAGDGTTTATVLAHAMVKEGLRNVAAGANAIALKRGIEKATHFLVEKIAEHARPVEDSKAIAQVAAISAGNDEEVGKMIAEAMDKVGKEGVISLEEGKSMTTELEITEGMRFDKG
;
A
#
# COMPACT_ATOMS: atom_id res chain seq x y z
N MET A 1 -19.16 28.71 3.19
CA MET A 1 -19.05 28.68 1.72
C MET A 1 -20.24 27.95 1.13
N ALA A 2 -20.72 28.37 -0.05
CA ALA A 2 -21.77 27.67 -0.78
C ALA A 2 -21.26 26.33 -1.35
N LYS A 3 -22.10 25.29 -1.35
CA LYS A 3 -21.71 23.97 -1.87
C LYS A 3 -21.89 23.91 -3.39
N ARG A 4 -20.90 23.39 -4.11
CA ARG A 4 -21.00 23.05 -5.54
C ARG A 4 -21.54 21.63 -5.67
N ILE A 5 -22.57 21.45 -6.50
CA ILE A 5 -23.13 20.13 -6.79
C ILE A 5 -22.87 19.78 -8.25
N ILE A 6 -22.33 18.59 -8.48
CA ILE A 6 -22.01 18.03 -9.79
C ILE A 6 -22.67 16.66 -9.92
N TYR A 7 -23.01 16.26 -11.13
CA TYR A 7 -23.80 15.06 -11.37
C TYR A 7 -23.21 14.19 -12.49
N ASN A 8 -23.62 12.92 -12.49
CA ASN A 8 -23.45 11.97 -13.58
C ASN A 8 -21.99 11.89 -14.07
N GLU A 9 -21.80 11.99 -15.38
CA GLU A 9 -20.53 11.81 -16.06
C GLU A 9 -19.48 12.84 -15.64
N ASN A 10 -19.89 14.10 -15.45
CA ASN A 10 -18.98 15.16 -15.04
C ASN A 10 -18.39 14.89 -13.66
N ALA A 11 -19.20 14.34 -12.74
CA ALA A 11 -18.73 13.93 -11.42
C ALA A 11 -17.76 12.74 -11.52
N ARG A 12 -18.13 11.71 -12.28
CA ARG A 12 -17.30 10.49 -12.46
C ARG A 12 -15.94 10.81 -13.05
N ARG A 13 -15.89 11.58 -14.15
CA ARG A 13 -14.63 11.96 -14.79
C ARG A 13 -13.74 12.82 -13.91
N ALA A 14 -14.31 13.70 -13.09
CA ALA A 14 -13.53 14.50 -12.17
C ALA A 14 -12.90 13.64 -11.05
N LEU A 15 -13.67 12.72 -10.47
CA LEU A 15 -13.13 11.75 -9.51
C LEU A 15 -12.05 10.86 -10.15
N GLU A 16 -12.30 10.37 -11.36
CA GLU A 16 -11.37 9.51 -12.11
C GLU A 16 -10.02 10.19 -12.35
N ARG A 17 -10.00 11.48 -12.75
CA ARG A 17 -8.74 12.23 -12.94
C ARG A 17 -7.90 12.30 -11.67
N GLY A 18 -8.53 12.55 -10.53
CA GLY A 18 -7.82 12.52 -9.25
C GLY A 18 -7.27 11.14 -8.90
N MET A 19 -8.05 10.09 -9.17
CA MET A 19 -7.60 8.71 -8.96
C MET A 19 -6.46 8.32 -9.89
N ASP A 20 -6.52 8.72 -11.17
CA ASP A 20 -5.46 8.50 -12.17
C ASP A 20 -4.15 9.12 -11.68
N ILE A 21 -4.16 10.39 -11.23
CA ILE A 21 -2.96 11.08 -10.73
C ILE A 21 -2.30 10.32 -9.58
N LEU A 22 -3.08 9.90 -8.58
CA LEU A 22 -2.53 9.16 -7.44
C LEU A 22 -2.02 7.77 -7.86
N ALA A 23 -2.80 7.05 -8.66
CA ALA A 23 -2.43 5.70 -9.09
C ALA A 23 -1.18 5.70 -9.97
N GLU A 24 -1.07 6.62 -10.93
CA GLU A 24 0.11 6.75 -11.80
C GLU A 24 1.37 7.10 -11.00
N SER A 25 1.24 8.00 -10.02
CA SER A 25 2.36 8.42 -9.16
C SER A 25 2.86 7.29 -8.25
N VAL A 26 1.97 6.41 -7.80
CA VAL A 26 2.31 5.27 -6.94
C VAL A 26 2.76 4.06 -7.77
N ALA A 27 2.19 3.83 -8.94
CA ALA A 27 2.47 2.67 -9.78
C ALA A 27 3.93 2.59 -10.25
N VAL A 28 4.62 3.72 -10.40
CA VAL A 28 6.04 3.74 -10.82
C VAL A 28 6.97 3.09 -9.80
N THR A 29 6.54 2.94 -8.54
CA THR A 29 7.36 2.33 -7.49
C THR A 29 7.16 0.82 -7.36
N LEU A 30 6.26 0.22 -8.14
CA LEU A 30 5.90 -1.18 -8.01
C LEU A 30 7.05 -2.12 -8.46
N GLY A 31 7.42 -3.03 -7.56
CA GLY A 31 8.28 -4.17 -7.86
C GLY A 31 9.79 -3.85 -7.85
N PRO A 32 10.64 -4.83 -8.22
CA PRO A 32 12.10 -4.74 -8.07
C PRO A 32 12.76 -3.73 -9.01
N LYS A 33 12.04 -3.28 -10.04
CA LYS A 33 12.47 -2.22 -10.97
C LYS A 33 11.68 -0.92 -10.76
N GLY A 34 11.04 -0.79 -9.61
CA GLY A 34 10.38 0.43 -9.19
C GLY A 34 11.35 1.62 -9.25
N ARG A 35 10.82 2.78 -9.61
CA ARG A 35 11.57 4.03 -9.66
C ARG A 35 11.33 4.82 -8.39
N ASN A 36 12.32 5.64 -8.03
CA ASN A 36 12.14 6.58 -6.94
C ASN A 36 11.27 7.76 -7.38
N VAL A 37 10.47 8.25 -6.45
CA VAL A 37 9.70 9.48 -6.55
C VAL A 37 10.38 10.53 -5.67
N VAL A 38 10.48 11.74 -6.20
CA VAL A 38 11.06 12.89 -5.50
C VAL A 38 9.92 13.74 -4.97
N LEU A 39 9.88 13.90 -3.65
CA LEU A 39 8.89 14.69 -2.92
C LEU A 39 9.55 15.98 -2.45
N GLU A 40 8.95 17.12 -2.80
CA GLU A 40 9.38 18.42 -2.31
C GLU A 40 9.18 18.53 -0.79
N LYS A 41 10.16 19.11 -0.09
CA LYS A 41 10.00 19.55 1.29
C LYS A 41 10.06 21.06 1.35
N LYS A 42 9.17 21.67 2.15
CA LYS A 42 9.15 23.13 2.37
C LYS A 42 10.49 23.68 2.91
N PHE A 43 11.26 22.84 3.59
CA PHE A 43 12.56 23.18 4.13
C PHE A 43 13.54 22.01 3.93
N GLY A 44 14.78 22.32 3.56
CA GLY A 44 15.84 21.33 3.39
C GLY A 44 15.86 20.66 2.02
N ALA A 45 16.52 19.51 1.94
CA ALA A 45 16.61 18.73 0.72
C ALA A 45 15.29 17.99 0.42
N PRO A 46 14.96 17.75 -0.86
CA PRO A 46 13.81 16.94 -1.24
C PRO A 46 13.98 15.51 -0.72
N GLN A 47 12.85 14.84 -0.47
CA GLN A 47 12.84 13.45 -0.04
C GLN A 47 12.75 12.53 -1.25
N ILE A 48 13.63 11.55 -1.33
CA ILE A 48 13.61 10.52 -2.38
C ILE A 48 13.00 9.28 -1.74
N VAL A 49 11.88 8.80 -2.26
CA VAL A 49 11.15 7.64 -1.71
C VAL A 49 10.73 6.67 -2.79
N ASN A 50 10.57 5.41 -2.42
CA ASN A 50 9.97 4.35 -3.24
C ASN A 50 8.74 3.72 -2.57
N ASP A 51 8.31 4.23 -1.41
CA ASP A 51 7.15 3.74 -0.68
C ASP A 51 5.85 4.39 -1.19
N GLY A 52 4.90 3.54 -1.60
CA GLY A 52 3.60 3.97 -2.12
C GLY A 52 2.73 4.69 -1.08
N VAL A 53 2.87 4.38 0.22
CA VAL A 53 2.07 5.04 1.27
C VAL A 53 2.49 6.49 1.45
N THR A 54 3.80 6.72 1.55
CA THR A 54 4.37 8.06 1.69
C THR A 54 4.04 8.91 0.48
N ILE A 55 4.19 8.38 -0.73
CA ILE A 55 3.80 9.08 -1.97
C ILE A 55 2.31 9.41 -1.96
N ALA A 56 1.45 8.42 -1.66
CA ALA A 56 0.01 8.61 -1.66
C ALA A 56 -0.44 9.69 -0.67
N LYS A 57 0.24 9.85 0.47
CA LYS A 57 -0.07 10.85 1.50
C LYS A 57 0.22 12.29 1.04
N GLU A 58 1.28 12.50 0.27
CA GLU A 58 1.70 13.85 -0.14
C GLU A 58 0.90 14.42 -1.33
N ILE A 59 0.14 13.60 -2.04
CA ILE A 59 -0.62 14.06 -3.23
C ILE A 59 -1.87 14.82 -2.79
N GLU A 60 -1.87 16.14 -2.90
CA GLU A 60 -3.09 16.94 -2.71
C GLU A 60 -3.33 17.82 -3.94
N LEU A 61 -4.58 17.84 -4.41
CA LEU A 61 -4.97 18.61 -5.60
C LEU A 61 -5.77 19.86 -5.18
N GLU A 62 -5.55 20.96 -5.91
CA GLU A 62 -6.28 22.21 -5.70
C GLU A 62 -7.77 22.06 -6.04
N ASP A 63 -8.11 21.32 -7.10
CA ASP A 63 -9.51 21.02 -7.41
C ASP A 63 -10.08 20.04 -6.38
N HIS A 64 -11.01 20.53 -5.55
CA HIS A 64 -11.62 19.74 -4.48
C HIS A 64 -12.31 18.46 -4.93
N VAL A 65 -12.85 18.42 -6.16
CA VAL A 65 -13.55 17.24 -6.68
C VAL A 65 -12.52 16.19 -7.08
N GLU A 66 -11.47 16.58 -7.79
CA GLU A 66 -10.37 15.67 -8.15
C GLU A 66 -9.66 15.19 -6.88
N ASN A 67 -9.42 16.08 -5.91
CA ASN A 67 -8.85 15.72 -4.61
C ASN A 67 -9.73 14.75 -3.81
N THR A 68 -11.05 14.78 -4.01
CA THR A 68 -11.95 13.76 -3.45
C THR A 68 -11.68 12.40 -4.08
N GLY A 69 -11.42 12.35 -5.39
CA GLY A 69 -10.99 11.14 -6.09
C GLY A 69 -9.69 10.57 -5.51
N VAL A 70 -8.67 11.43 -5.33
CA VAL A 70 -7.40 11.10 -4.66
C VAL A 70 -7.65 10.49 -3.28
N SER A 71 -8.48 11.15 -2.47
CA SER A 71 -8.80 10.71 -1.11
C SER A 71 -9.48 9.33 -1.09
N LEU A 72 -10.39 9.07 -2.03
CA LEU A 72 -11.09 7.78 -2.13
C LEU A 72 -10.14 6.63 -2.47
N ILE A 73 -9.25 6.81 -3.46
CA ILE A 73 -8.31 5.74 -3.81
C ILE A 73 -7.20 5.56 -2.77
N ARG A 74 -6.78 6.65 -2.11
CA ARG A 74 -5.84 6.60 -0.97
C ARG A 74 -6.35 5.71 0.16
N GLN A 75 -7.66 5.64 0.40
CA GLN A 75 -8.22 4.76 1.42
C GLN A 75 -7.89 3.28 1.18
N ALA A 76 -7.80 2.84 -0.08
CA ALA A 76 -7.39 1.48 -0.41
C ALA A 76 -5.95 1.21 0.04
N ALA A 77 -5.03 2.15 -0.22
CA ALA A 77 -3.64 2.07 0.22
C ALA A 77 -3.53 2.08 1.76
N SER A 78 -4.16 3.06 2.41
CA SER A 78 -4.08 3.23 3.86
C SER A 78 -4.64 2.02 4.61
N LYS A 79 -5.82 1.52 4.21
CA LYS A 79 -6.44 0.40 4.91
C LYS A 79 -5.65 -0.90 4.76
N THR A 80 -5.01 -1.08 3.60
CA THR A 80 -4.11 -2.21 3.36
C THR A 80 -2.89 -2.12 4.25
N ASN A 81 -2.28 -0.93 4.37
CA ASN A 81 -1.16 -0.70 5.26
C ASN A 81 -1.51 -1.03 6.72
N ASP A 82 -2.65 -0.55 7.21
CA ASP A 82 -3.07 -0.75 8.60
C ASP A 82 -3.36 -2.21 8.94
N THR A 83 -3.74 -3.01 7.93
CA THR A 83 -4.14 -4.41 8.14
C THR A 83 -3.00 -5.40 7.87
N ALA A 84 -2.16 -5.12 6.87
CA ALA A 84 -1.15 -6.04 6.36
C ALA A 84 0.30 -5.53 6.47
N GLY A 85 0.51 -4.21 6.60
CA GLY A 85 1.85 -3.60 6.66
C GLY A 85 2.61 -3.54 5.33
N ASP A 86 2.11 -4.16 4.26
CA ASP A 86 2.67 -4.15 2.90
C ASP A 86 1.53 -4.28 1.86
N GLY A 87 1.83 -4.13 0.57
CA GLY A 87 0.90 -4.33 -0.55
C GLY A 87 0.10 -3.08 -0.93
N THR A 88 0.50 -1.91 -0.45
CA THR A 88 -0.23 -0.64 -0.59
C THR A 88 -0.24 -0.15 -2.04
N THR A 89 0.90 -0.27 -2.74
CA THR A 89 1.01 -0.02 -4.18
C THR A 89 0.14 -0.99 -4.97
N THR A 90 0.16 -2.28 -4.63
CA THR A 90 -0.67 -3.32 -5.28
C THR A 90 -2.17 -3.03 -5.11
N ALA A 91 -2.59 -2.70 -3.90
CA ALA A 91 -3.99 -2.33 -3.60
C ALA A 91 -4.43 -1.10 -4.39
N THR A 92 -3.57 -0.09 -4.50
CA THR A 92 -3.84 1.14 -5.27
C THR A 92 -4.03 0.82 -6.76
N VAL A 93 -3.12 0.06 -7.37
CA VAL A 93 -3.19 -0.29 -8.80
C VAL A 93 -4.41 -1.17 -9.10
N LEU A 94 -4.74 -2.13 -8.23
CA LEU A 94 -5.94 -2.96 -8.40
C LEU A 94 -7.22 -2.13 -8.26
N ALA A 95 -7.31 -1.29 -7.23
CA ALA A 95 -8.46 -0.42 -7.02
C ALA A 95 -8.66 0.53 -8.22
N HIS A 96 -7.57 1.11 -8.73
CA HIS A 96 -7.59 1.95 -9.92
C HIS A 96 -8.15 1.22 -11.14
N ALA A 97 -7.63 0.02 -11.45
CA ALA A 97 -8.07 -0.79 -12.58
C ALA A 97 -9.56 -1.15 -12.48
N MET A 98 -10.02 -1.55 -11.28
CA MET A 98 -11.42 -1.90 -11.02
C MET A 98 -12.35 -0.70 -11.18
N VAL A 99 -11.94 0.48 -10.69
CA VAL A 99 -12.73 1.71 -10.85
C VAL A 99 -12.80 2.10 -12.32
N LYS A 100 -11.68 2.11 -13.04
CA LYS A 100 -11.62 2.51 -14.45
C LYS A 100 -12.53 1.66 -15.33
N GLU A 101 -12.43 0.35 -15.22
CA GLU A 101 -13.31 -0.56 -15.96
C GLU A 101 -14.76 -0.51 -15.47
N GLY A 102 -14.98 -0.32 -14.16
CA GLY A 102 -16.31 -0.13 -13.59
C GLY A 102 -17.01 1.12 -14.16
N LEU A 103 -16.33 2.27 -14.18
CA LEU A 103 -16.84 3.52 -14.72
C LEU A 103 -17.14 3.40 -16.22
N ARG A 104 -16.27 2.74 -16.98
CA ARG A 104 -16.48 2.46 -18.40
C ARG A 104 -17.75 1.65 -18.65
N ASN A 105 -17.99 0.58 -17.87
CA ASN A 105 -19.19 -0.24 -17.99
C ASN A 105 -20.46 0.54 -17.59
N VAL A 106 -20.39 1.35 -16.54
CA VAL A 106 -21.51 2.21 -16.14
C VAL A 106 -21.82 3.25 -17.22
N ALA A 107 -20.82 3.83 -17.86
CA ALA A 107 -21.01 4.74 -18.98
C ALA A 107 -21.65 4.05 -20.20
N ALA A 108 -21.40 2.76 -20.39
CA ALA A 108 -22.06 1.92 -21.40
C ALA A 108 -23.51 1.51 -21.02
N GLY A 109 -24.04 1.97 -19.88
CA GLY A 109 -25.42 1.73 -19.45
C GLY A 109 -25.59 0.52 -18.52
N ALA A 110 -24.50 -0.11 -18.07
CA ALA A 110 -24.59 -1.20 -17.12
C ALA A 110 -25.08 -0.71 -15.73
N ASN A 111 -25.79 -1.59 -15.02
CA ASN A 111 -26.24 -1.30 -13.66
C ASN A 111 -25.06 -1.37 -12.67
N ALA A 112 -24.71 -0.24 -12.07
CA ALA A 112 -23.59 -0.12 -11.13
C ALA A 112 -23.72 -1.06 -9.90
N ILE A 113 -24.93 -1.28 -9.39
CA ILE A 113 -25.15 -2.18 -8.26
C ILE A 113 -24.92 -3.64 -8.67
N ALA A 114 -25.34 -4.02 -9.87
CA ALA A 114 -25.09 -5.37 -10.38
C ALA A 114 -23.59 -5.61 -10.60
N LEU A 115 -22.86 -4.64 -11.18
CA LEU A 115 -21.41 -4.70 -11.33
C LEU A 115 -20.71 -4.87 -9.99
N LYS A 116 -21.07 -4.06 -8.98
CA LYS A 116 -20.53 -4.16 -7.63
C LYS A 116 -20.72 -5.56 -7.05
N ARG A 117 -21.92 -6.13 -7.14
CA ARG A 117 -22.22 -7.49 -6.63
C ARG A 117 -21.40 -8.56 -7.34
N GLY A 118 -21.19 -8.41 -8.66
CA GLY A 118 -20.33 -9.30 -9.44
C GLY A 118 -18.87 -9.24 -9.00
N ILE A 119 -18.35 -8.03 -8.80
CA ILE A 119 -17.01 -7.79 -8.26
C ILE A 119 -16.86 -8.43 -6.88
N GLU A 120 -17.79 -8.18 -5.94
CA GLU A 120 -17.75 -8.76 -4.59
C GLU A 120 -17.72 -10.28 -4.62
N LYS A 121 -18.54 -10.91 -5.48
CA LYS A 121 -18.57 -12.37 -5.63
C LYS A 121 -17.25 -12.92 -6.19
N ALA A 122 -16.69 -12.27 -7.21
CA ALA A 122 -15.42 -12.66 -7.79
C ALA A 122 -14.26 -12.51 -6.78
N THR A 123 -14.23 -11.40 -6.05
CA THR A 123 -13.23 -11.16 -5.00
C THR A 123 -13.30 -12.23 -3.91
N HIS A 124 -14.48 -12.58 -3.43
CA HIS A 124 -14.64 -13.60 -2.39
C HIS A 124 -14.09 -14.96 -2.85
N PHE A 125 -14.48 -15.40 -4.06
CA PHE A 125 -13.97 -16.62 -4.65
C PHE A 125 -12.44 -16.61 -4.81
N LEU A 126 -11.87 -15.50 -5.28
CA LEU A 126 -10.42 -15.38 -5.45
C LEU A 126 -9.68 -15.42 -4.11
N VAL A 127 -10.21 -14.79 -3.06
CA VAL A 127 -9.61 -14.85 -1.72
C VAL A 127 -9.57 -16.28 -1.19
N GLU A 128 -10.65 -17.03 -1.36
CA GLU A 128 -10.68 -18.47 -1.00
C GLU A 128 -9.62 -19.26 -1.78
N LYS A 129 -9.50 -19.04 -3.09
CA LYS A 129 -8.48 -19.71 -3.91
C LYS A 129 -7.06 -19.32 -3.56
N ILE A 130 -6.81 -18.06 -3.21
CA ILE A 130 -5.48 -17.64 -2.73
C ILE A 130 -5.14 -18.36 -1.42
N ALA A 131 -6.09 -18.49 -0.50
CA ALA A 131 -5.88 -19.22 0.76
C ALA A 131 -5.60 -20.72 0.53
N GLU A 132 -6.31 -21.36 -0.41
CA GLU A 132 -6.07 -22.76 -0.79
C GLU A 132 -4.66 -22.99 -1.37
N HIS A 133 -4.09 -22.00 -2.05
CA HIS A 133 -2.75 -22.08 -2.65
C HIS A 133 -1.64 -21.51 -1.78
N ALA A 134 -1.97 -20.93 -0.62
CA ALA A 134 -0.99 -20.36 0.30
C ALA A 134 -0.07 -21.44 0.86
N ARG A 135 1.23 -21.12 0.96
CA ARG A 135 2.23 -22.00 1.57
C ARG A 135 2.60 -21.46 2.95
N PRO A 136 2.58 -22.28 4.00
CA PRO A 136 2.97 -21.83 5.33
C PRO A 136 4.46 -21.46 5.37
N VAL A 137 4.80 -20.44 6.17
CA VAL A 137 6.18 -20.02 6.43
C VAL A 137 6.67 -20.74 7.69
N GLU A 138 7.31 -21.89 7.48
CA GLU A 138 7.65 -22.79 8.58
C GLU A 138 9.07 -22.56 9.11
N ASP A 139 10.04 -22.31 8.23
CA ASP A 139 11.46 -22.25 8.55
C ASP A 139 12.08 -20.84 8.45
N SER A 140 13.23 -20.66 9.10
CA SER A 140 14.00 -19.42 9.13
C SER A 140 14.44 -18.97 7.73
N LYS A 141 14.67 -19.92 6.82
CA LYS A 141 15.00 -19.62 5.42
C LYS A 141 13.84 -18.93 4.69
N ALA A 142 12.62 -19.42 4.85
CA ALA A 142 11.42 -18.84 4.27
C ALA A 142 11.14 -17.46 4.87
N ILE A 143 11.36 -17.28 6.18
CA ILE A 143 11.27 -15.96 6.83
C ILE A 143 12.27 -14.97 6.19
N ALA A 144 13.54 -15.37 6.06
CA ALA A 144 14.57 -14.53 5.45
C ALA A 144 14.24 -14.16 4.00
N GLN A 145 13.67 -15.10 3.22
CA GLN A 145 13.27 -14.86 1.84
C GLN A 145 12.12 -13.84 1.75
N VAL A 146 11.08 -13.98 2.58
CA VAL A 146 9.96 -13.04 2.60
C VAL A 146 10.45 -11.65 3.00
N ALA A 147 11.22 -11.57 4.09
CA ALA A 147 11.78 -10.32 4.59
C ALA A 147 12.67 -9.62 3.56
N ALA A 148 13.56 -10.36 2.87
CA ALA A 148 14.42 -9.82 1.84
C ALA A 148 13.63 -9.26 0.66
N ILE A 149 12.61 -9.99 0.18
CA ILE A 149 11.77 -9.53 -0.94
C ILE A 149 11.04 -8.24 -0.55
N SER A 150 10.42 -8.19 0.64
CA SER A 150 9.73 -6.99 1.14
C SER A 150 10.69 -5.81 1.38
N ALA A 151 11.96 -6.07 1.70
CA ALA A 151 13.00 -5.07 1.83
C ALA A 151 13.63 -4.64 0.50
N GLY A 152 13.01 -4.95 -0.65
CA GLY A 152 13.54 -4.55 -1.97
C GLY A 152 14.63 -5.47 -2.52
N ASN A 153 14.63 -6.75 -2.12
CA ASN A 153 15.68 -7.75 -2.37
C ASN A 153 16.98 -7.50 -1.60
N ASP A 154 16.86 -6.97 -0.38
CA ASP A 154 17.98 -6.84 0.54
C ASP A 154 18.16 -8.13 1.37
N GLU A 155 19.15 -8.94 0.99
CA GLU A 155 19.45 -10.19 1.71
C GLU A 155 20.00 -9.97 3.12
N GLU A 156 20.66 -8.85 3.39
CA GLU A 156 21.25 -8.56 4.71
C GLU A 156 20.12 -8.28 5.71
N VAL A 157 19.17 -7.42 5.32
CA VAL A 157 17.95 -7.15 6.10
C VAL A 157 17.13 -8.42 6.32
N GLY A 158 16.96 -9.24 5.27
CA GLY A 158 16.23 -10.50 5.38
C GLY A 158 16.85 -11.48 6.37
N LYS A 159 18.18 -11.64 6.34
CA LYS A 159 18.92 -12.47 7.31
C LYS A 159 18.80 -11.93 8.72
N MET A 160 18.95 -10.62 8.92
CA MET A 160 18.86 -9.99 10.23
C MET A 160 17.48 -10.18 10.88
N ILE A 161 16.40 -10.04 10.09
CA ILE A 161 15.04 -10.28 10.57
C ILE A 161 14.83 -11.74 10.96
N ALA A 162 15.31 -12.69 10.14
CA ALA A 162 15.21 -14.11 10.45
C ALA A 162 15.97 -14.48 11.73
N GLU A 163 17.20 -13.97 11.90
CA GLU A 163 17.98 -14.16 13.12
C GLU A 163 17.30 -13.57 14.35
N ALA A 164 16.70 -12.38 14.22
CA ALA A 164 15.93 -11.77 15.29
C ALA A 164 14.74 -12.66 15.69
N MET A 165 13.94 -13.12 14.71
CA MET A 165 12.78 -13.99 14.95
C MET A 165 13.17 -15.35 15.54
N ASP A 166 14.31 -15.92 15.16
CA ASP A 166 14.81 -17.18 15.75
C ASP A 166 15.19 -17.01 17.24
N LYS A 167 15.67 -15.83 17.63
CA LYS A 167 16.07 -15.49 19.00
C LYS A 167 14.88 -15.15 19.91
N VAL A 168 13.95 -14.32 19.43
CA VAL A 168 12.80 -13.86 20.25
C VAL A 168 11.55 -14.74 20.08
N GLY A 169 11.57 -15.67 19.12
CA GLY A 169 10.41 -16.47 18.71
C GLY A 169 9.50 -15.73 17.72
N LYS A 170 8.62 -16.48 17.04
CA LYS A 170 7.74 -15.92 15.98
C LYS A 170 6.79 -14.81 16.47
N GLU A 171 6.43 -14.84 17.75
CA GLU A 171 5.56 -13.86 18.42
C GLU A 171 6.36 -12.87 19.29
N GLY A 172 7.69 -12.86 19.16
CA GLY A 172 8.56 -11.96 19.90
C GLY A 172 8.46 -10.51 19.41
N VAL A 173 8.83 -9.57 20.29
CA VAL A 173 8.80 -8.14 19.96
C VAL A 173 10.11 -7.74 19.30
N ILE A 174 10.01 -7.12 18.13
CA ILE A 174 11.14 -6.51 17.42
C ILE A 174 10.89 -5.01 17.35
N SER A 175 11.88 -4.21 17.76
CA SER A 175 11.89 -2.76 17.66
C SER A 175 13.04 -2.29 16.79
N LEU A 176 12.82 -1.18 16.07
CA LEU A 176 13.85 -0.52 15.27
C LEU A 176 14.29 0.75 15.99
N GLU A 177 15.60 0.95 16.13
CA GLU A 177 16.18 2.18 16.65
C GLU A 177 17.17 2.77 15.63
N GLU A 178 17.26 4.10 15.59
CA GLU A 178 18.19 4.78 14.70
C GLU A 178 19.62 4.69 15.26
N GLY A 179 20.48 3.95 14.56
CA GLY A 179 21.87 3.76 14.95
C GLY A 179 22.72 5.03 14.77
N LYS A 180 23.75 5.18 15.60
CA LYS A 180 24.79 6.22 15.45
C LYS A 180 25.98 5.77 14.59
N SER A 181 25.98 4.49 14.21
CA SER A 181 27.02 3.81 13.43
C SER A 181 26.66 3.75 11.95
N MET A 182 27.63 3.39 11.11
CA MET A 182 27.40 3.01 9.71
C MET A 182 26.99 1.54 9.56
N THR A 183 27.03 0.77 10.65
CA THR A 183 26.65 -0.66 10.69
C THR A 183 25.28 -0.83 11.31
N THR A 184 24.47 -1.71 10.74
CA THR A 184 23.23 -2.17 11.36
C THR A 184 23.56 -3.28 12.35
N GLU A 185 23.04 -3.18 13.57
CA GLU A 185 23.33 -4.10 14.66
C GLU A 185 22.02 -4.72 15.19
N LEU A 186 22.09 -5.99 15.57
CA LEU A 186 21.00 -6.71 16.21
C LEU A 186 21.33 -6.90 17.69
N GLU A 187 20.66 -6.14 18.56
CA GLU A 187 20.77 -6.26 20.01
C GLU A 187 19.54 -6.99 20.57
N ILE A 188 19.78 -7.90 21.53
CA ILE A 188 18.71 -8.59 22.25
C ILE A 188 18.67 -8.03 23.66
N THR A 189 17.55 -7.44 24.02
CA THR A 189 17.33 -6.88 25.36
C THR A 189 16.19 -7.60 26.06
N GLU A 190 16.25 -7.70 27.38
CA GLU A 190 15.13 -8.16 28.19
C GLU A 190 14.10 -7.03 28.33
N GLY A 191 12.87 -7.28 27.92
CA GLY A 191 11.79 -6.29 27.94
C GLY A 191 10.41 -6.91 27.94
N MET A 192 9.39 -6.08 28.16
CA MET A 192 7.99 -6.49 28.15
C MET A 192 7.15 -5.47 27.37
N ARG A 193 6.28 -5.95 26.50
CA ARG A 193 5.29 -5.13 25.79
C ARG A 193 3.92 -5.30 26.45
N PHE A 194 3.23 -4.18 26.66
CA PHE A 194 1.83 -4.17 27.09
C PHE A 194 0.96 -3.62 25.96
N ASP A 195 -0.16 -4.26 25.69
CA ASP A 195 -1.17 -3.74 24.77
C ASP A 195 -1.99 -2.65 25.46
N LYS A 196 -1.44 -1.43 25.47
CA LYS A 196 -2.18 -0.20 25.81
C LYS A 196 -2.00 0.80 24.68
N GLY A 197 -3.00 0.88 23.80
CA GLY A 197 -3.09 1.81 22.68
C GLY A 197 -4.51 1.85 22.17
#